data_AF-A0A2S7ZBU6-F1
#
_entry.id   AF-A0A2S7ZBU6-F1
#
_cell.length_a   1.000
_cell.length_b   1.000
_cell.length_c   1.000
_cell.angle_alpha   90.00
_cell.angle_beta   90.00
_cell.angle_gamma   90.00
#
_symmetry.space_group_name_H-M   'P 1'
#
loop_
_entity.id
_entity.type
_entity.pdbx_description
1 polymer ?
#
loop_
_entity_poly.entity_id
_entity_poly.type
_entity_poly.pdbx_seq_one_letter_code
_entity_poly.pdbx_strand_id
1 'polypeptide(L)'
;MVKKFVLLAVACACVGSYTVAGAQGTFDVKPDSAKPVVAEQAAPMVGMPSPIHEFATIDEAAKYMNIMPHLPKVLPVGYNIESVSTINKDVLQVVYVYQAGEDTTRNQAAGKRIVYRVGTTKGDISGNHKDYRVTATEKVNGTKVTFKGGEKMVYLAGWTKDGQTHAMYFERPVTRDMAKAIIANTVAPTAHTAYTK
;
A
#
# COMPACT_ATOMS: atom_id res chain seq x y z
N MET A 1 44.01 -18.45 16.95
CA MET A 1 43.54 -18.98 18.25
C MET A 1 42.16 -18.39 18.52
N VAL A 2 41.05 -19.07 18.75
CA VAL A 2 40.68 -20.49 18.79
C VAL A 2 39.24 -20.56 18.25
N LYS A 3 39.01 -21.62 17.47
CA LYS A 3 37.82 -22.02 16.74
C LYS A 3 36.85 -22.75 17.67
N LYS A 4 35.54 -22.46 17.63
CA LYS A 4 34.51 -23.40 18.12
C LYS A 4 33.27 -23.36 17.22
N PHE A 5 33.24 -24.35 16.32
CA PHE A 5 32.04 -24.83 15.64
C PHE A 5 31.29 -25.76 16.60
N VAL A 6 29.96 -25.65 16.66
CA VAL A 6 29.09 -26.73 17.16
C VAL A 6 27.90 -26.82 16.21
N LEU A 7 27.93 -27.83 15.35
CA LEU A 7 26.81 -28.36 14.59
C LEU A 7 26.05 -29.33 15.49
N LEU A 8 24.73 -29.20 15.56
CA LEU A 8 23.85 -30.22 16.15
C LEU A 8 22.87 -30.68 15.07
N ALA A 9 23.11 -31.89 14.53
CA ALA A 9 22.19 -32.59 13.65
C ALA A 9 21.31 -33.52 14.50
N VAL A 10 19.99 -33.46 14.30
CA VAL A 10 19.03 -34.43 14.85
C VAL A 10 18.32 -35.08 13.67
N ALA A 11 18.69 -36.33 13.40
CA ALA A 11 17.97 -37.24 12.54
C ALA A 11 17.16 -38.18 13.42
N CYS A 12 15.87 -38.35 13.15
CA CYS A 12 15.10 -39.48 13.64
C CYS A 12 14.23 -40.00 12.49
N ALA A 13 14.69 -41.09 11.89
CA ALA A 13 13.89 -41.95 11.04
C ALA A 13 13.23 -43.00 11.94
N CYS A 14 11.92 -43.20 11.80
CA CYS A 14 11.25 -44.43 12.19
C CYS A 14 10.26 -44.82 11.10
N VAL A 15 10.58 -45.95 10.48
CA VAL A 15 9.81 -46.71 9.50
C VAL A 15 8.67 -47.43 10.24
N GLY A 16 7.52 -47.60 9.60
CA GLY A 16 6.42 -48.39 10.15
C GLY A 16 5.34 -48.68 9.12
N SER A 17 5.61 -49.67 8.27
CA SER A 17 4.71 -50.24 7.29
C SER A 17 3.57 -51.02 7.97
N TYR A 18 2.34 -50.85 7.51
CA TYR A 18 1.28 -51.85 7.72
C TYR A 18 0.55 -52.08 6.40
N THR A 19 0.85 -53.23 5.80
CA THR A 19 -0.03 -53.90 4.86
C THR A 19 -1.15 -54.59 5.64
N VAL A 20 -2.40 -54.46 5.18
CA VAL A 20 -3.48 -55.39 5.57
C VAL A 20 -4.06 -55.98 4.30
N ALA A 21 -3.95 -57.31 4.23
CA ALA A 21 -4.50 -58.18 3.22
C ALA A 21 -6.03 -58.24 3.28
N GLY A 22 -6.65 -58.50 2.13
CA GLY A 22 -8.09 -58.43 1.91
C GLY A 22 -8.93 -59.56 2.53
N ALA A 23 -10.23 -59.38 2.39
CA ALA A 23 -11.22 -60.45 2.37
C ALA A 23 -12.29 -60.08 1.33
N GLN A 24 -12.53 -61.02 0.40
CA GLN A 24 -13.49 -60.94 -0.69
C GLN A 24 -14.93 -61.04 -0.17
N GLY A 25 -15.84 -60.32 -0.82
CA GLY A 25 -17.29 -60.53 -0.76
C GLY A 25 -17.90 -60.09 -2.08
N THR A 26 -18.05 -61.04 -2.99
CA THR A 26 -18.65 -60.88 -4.32
C THR A 26 -20.17 -60.72 -4.21
N PHE A 27 -20.73 -59.65 -4.79
CA PHE A 27 -22.10 -59.66 -5.29
C PHE A 27 -22.16 -58.86 -6.59
N ASP A 28 -22.31 -59.60 -7.69
CA ASP A 28 -22.66 -59.12 -9.03
C ASP A 28 -23.98 -58.35 -8.99
N VAL A 29 -23.96 -57.07 -9.36
CA VAL A 29 -25.15 -56.32 -9.77
C VAL A 29 -24.86 -55.58 -11.08
N LYS A 30 -25.65 -55.92 -12.08
CA LYS A 30 -25.68 -55.48 -13.49
C LYS A 30 -25.66 -53.94 -13.65
N PRO A 31 -25.03 -53.37 -14.70
CA PRO A 31 -25.03 -51.93 -14.90
C PRO A 31 -26.43 -51.49 -15.36
N ASP A 32 -27.09 -50.66 -14.57
CA ASP A 32 -28.34 -50.00 -14.95
C ASP A 32 -28.06 -48.57 -15.45
N SER A 33 -28.90 -48.16 -16.40
CA SER A 33 -28.66 -47.12 -17.39
C SER A 33 -28.56 -45.71 -16.83
N ALA A 34 -27.78 -44.90 -17.54
CA ALA A 34 -27.54 -43.49 -17.32
C ALA A 34 -28.83 -42.68 -17.08
N LYS A 35 -28.85 -41.93 -15.97
CA LYS A 35 -29.66 -40.71 -15.85
C LYS A 35 -28.72 -39.51 -16.04
N PRO A 36 -29.07 -38.51 -16.86
CA PRO A 36 -28.23 -37.34 -17.01
C PRO A 36 -28.32 -36.53 -15.71
N VAL A 37 -27.21 -36.45 -14.99
CA VAL A 37 -27.05 -35.43 -13.94
C VAL A 37 -26.91 -34.12 -14.70
N VAL A 38 -27.98 -33.31 -14.71
CA VAL A 38 -27.93 -31.93 -15.15
C VAL A 38 -26.86 -31.26 -14.29
N ALA A 39 -25.73 -30.93 -14.90
CA ALA A 39 -24.72 -30.11 -14.27
C ALA A 39 -25.37 -28.76 -13.98
N GLU A 40 -25.65 -28.49 -12.71
CA GLU A 40 -25.98 -27.15 -12.26
C GLU A 40 -24.74 -26.31 -12.56
N GLN A 41 -24.83 -25.54 -13.65
CA GLN A 41 -23.79 -24.61 -14.06
C GLN A 41 -23.70 -23.57 -12.95
N ALA A 42 -22.71 -23.72 -12.08
CA ALA A 42 -22.41 -22.76 -11.03
C ALA A 42 -22.32 -21.38 -11.67
N ALA A 43 -23.27 -20.51 -11.34
CA ALA A 43 -23.27 -19.13 -11.80
C ALA A 43 -21.93 -18.50 -11.44
N PRO A 44 -21.33 -17.67 -12.32
CA PRO A 44 -20.07 -17.02 -12.03
C PRO A 44 -20.25 -16.20 -10.74
N MET A 45 -19.53 -16.57 -9.68
CA MET A 45 -19.55 -15.81 -8.45
C MET A 45 -18.92 -14.45 -8.75
N VAL A 46 -19.75 -13.42 -8.89
CA VAL A 46 -19.28 -12.04 -8.98
C VAL A 46 -18.58 -11.74 -7.66
N GLY A 47 -17.24 -11.75 -7.68
CA GLY A 47 -16.43 -11.35 -6.53
C GLY A 47 -16.78 -9.92 -6.12
N MET A 48 -16.75 -9.64 -4.82
CA MET A 48 -16.97 -8.27 -4.32
C MET A 48 -16.09 -7.29 -5.10
N PRO A 49 -16.63 -6.14 -5.54
CA PRO A 49 -15.86 -5.17 -6.31
C PRO A 49 -14.63 -4.73 -5.51
N SER A 50 -13.50 -4.59 -6.20
CA SER A 50 -12.26 -4.09 -5.60
C SER A 50 -12.50 -2.72 -4.94
N PRO A 51 -12.03 -2.50 -3.71
CA PRO A 51 -12.11 -1.19 -3.07
C PRO A 51 -11.23 -0.15 -3.77
N ILE A 52 -10.27 -0.59 -4.60
CA ILE A 52 -9.34 0.28 -5.32
C ILE A 52 -9.83 0.49 -6.75
N HIS A 53 -9.87 1.75 -7.18
CA HIS A 53 -10.11 2.16 -8.56
C HIS A 53 -8.95 3.03 -9.06
N GLU A 54 -8.31 2.66 -10.15
CA GLU A 54 -7.17 3.37 -10.73
C GLU A 54 -7.60 4.42 -11.76
N PHE A 55 -6.80 5.48 -11.90
CA PHE A 55 -7.03 6.58 -12.84
C PHE A 55 -5.74 6.93 -13.56
N ALA A 56 -5.86 7.49 -14.77
CA ALA A 56 -4.70 7.97 -15.50
C ALA A 56 -4.18 9.29 -14.90
N THR A 57 -5.09 10.11 -14.35
CA THR A 57 -4.74 11.44 -13.83
C THR A 57 -5.36 11.73 -12.47
N ILE A 58 -4.74 12.65 -11.73
CA ILE A 58 -5.27 13.12 -10.45
C ILE A 58 -6.60 13.87 -10.64
N ASP A 59 -6.76 14.59 -11.75
CA ASP A 59 -7.97 15.33 -12.06
C ASP A 59 -9.18 14.42 -12.28
N GLU A 60 -9.00 13.29 -12.98
CA GLU A 60 -10.06 12.28 -13.15
C GLU A 60 -10.47 11.66 -11.81
N ALA A 61 -9.49 11.30 -10.98
CA ALA A 61 -9.74 10.75 -9.65
C ALA A 61 -10.44 11.77 -8.73
N ALA A 62 -10.02 13.04 -8.76
CA ALA A 62 -10.62 14.12 -8.00
C ALA A 62 -12.07 14.41 -8.44
N LYS A 63 -12.33 14.40 -9.75
CA LYS A 63 -13.70 14.51 -10.32
C LYS A 63 -14.58 13.33 -9.88
N TYR A 64 -14.05 12.11 -9.93
CA TYR A 64 -14.76 10.91 -9.50
C TYR A 64 -15.18 10.98 -8.02
N MET A 65 -14.31 11.55 -7.18
CA MET A 65 -14.57 11.76 -5.75
C MET A 65 -15.32 13.05 -5.43
N ASN A 66 -15.51 13.95 -6.40
CA ASN A 66 -16.06 15.29 -6.20
C ASN A 66 -15.31 16.11 -5.12
N ILE A 67 -13.98 16.13 -5.20
CA ILE A 67 -13.11 16.92 -4.30
C ILE A 67 -12.17 17.85 -5.09
N MET A 68 -11.65 18.87 -4.41
CA MET A 68 -10.55 19.71 -4.91
C MET A 68 -9.32 19.49 -4.02
N PRO A 69 -8.45 18.50 -4.33
CA PRO A 69 -7.35 18.13 -3.47
C PRO A 69 -6.21 19.15 -3.53
N HIS A 70 -5.64 19.51 -2.38
CA HIS A 70 -4.38 20.26 -2.31
C HIS A 70 -3.19 19.30 -2.43
N LEU A 71 -2.50 19.28 -3.56
CA LEU A 71 -1.40 18.33 -3.84
C LEU A 71 -0.04 18.97 -3.53
N PRO A 72 0.95 18.20 -3.04
CA PRO A 72 2.31 18.70 -2.83
C PRO A 72 2.94 19.13 -4.16
N LYS A 73 3.36 20.40 -4.27
CA LYS A 73 4.08 20.92 -5.45
C LYS A 73 5.57 20.61 -5.45
N VAL A 74 6.13 20.40 -4.27
CA VAL A 74 7.54 20.06 -4.10
C VAL A 74 7.65 18.68 -3.47
N LEU A 75 8.52 17.86 -4.03
CA LEU A 75 8.90 16.56 -3.49
C LEU A 75 10.42 16.44 -3.55
N PRO A 76 11.03 15.51 -2.79
CA PRO A 76 12.44 15.20 -2.97
C PRO A 76 12.72 14.87 -4.45
N VAL A 77 13.84 15.36 -4.96
CA VAL A 77 14.25 15.14 -6.36
C VAL A 77 14.32 13.65 -6.68
N GLY A 78 13.82 13.26 -7.86
CA GLY A 78 13.83 11.88 -8.35
C GLY A 78 12.50 11.13 -8.16
N TYR A 79 11.55 11.67 -7.40
CA TYR A 79 10.22 11.08 -7.25
C TYR A 79 9.28 11.49 -8.39
N ASN A 80 8.66 10.49 -9.03
CA ASN A 80 7.66 10.67 -10.08
C ASN A 80 6.37 9.93 -9.70
N ILE A 81 5.22 10.35 -10.25
CA ILE A 81 3.97 9.62 -10.04
C ILE A 81 4.11 8.21 -10.62
N GLU A 82 3.88 7.20 -9.78
CA GLU A 82 3.76 5.80 -10.14
C GLU A 82 2.31 5.44 -10.46
N SER A 83 1.38 5.87 -9.61
CA SER A 83 -0.04 5.58 -9.78
C SER A 83 -0.95 6.58 -9.09
N VAL A 84 -2.17 6.69 -9.63
CA VAL A 84 -3.28 7.47 -9.05
C VAL A 84 -4.46 6.53 -8.90
N SER A 85 -5.05 6.50 -7.70
CA SER A 85 -6.18 5.62 -7.40
C SER A 85 -7.10 6.25 -6.36
N THR A 86 -8.28 5.67 -6.20
CA THR A 86 -9.17 5.94 -5.07
C THR A 86 -9.42 4.67 -4.27
N ILE A 87 -9.71 4.81 -2.98
CA ILE A 87 -10.02 3.72 -2.07
C ILE A 87 -11.44 3.97 -1.53
N ASN A 88 -12.35 3.02 -1.76
CA ASN A 88 -13.77 3.10 -1.38
C ASN A 88 -14.48 4.38 -1.86
N LYS A 89 -13.95 5.06 -2.90
CA LYS A 89 -14.40 6.39 -3.36
C LYS A 89 -14.26 7.53 -2.33
N ASP A 90 -13.63 7.27 -1.19
CA ASP A 90 -13.54 8.22 -0.08
C ASP A 90 -12.14 8.83 0.09
N VAL A 91 -11.11 8.15 -0.44
CA VAL A 91 -9.72 8.55 -0.32
C VAL A 91 -9.06 8.51 -1.69
N LEU A 92 -8.50 9.64 -2.13
CA LEU A 92 -7.61 9.74 -3.27
C LEU A 92 -6.20 9.37 -2.82
N GLN A 93 -5.55 8.48 -3.55
CA GLN A 93 -4.18 8.04 -3.30
C GLN A 93 -3.31 8.36 -4.52
N VAL A 94 -2.21 9.07 -4.27
CA VAL A 94 -1.13 9.29 -5.24
C VAL A 94 0.12 8.63 -4.71
N VAL A 95 0.65 7.67 -5.45
CA VAL A 95 1.90 7.01 -5.13
C VAL A 95 2.98 7.62 -6.01
N TYR A 96 4.04 8.12 -5.37
CA TYR A 96 5.25 8.56 -6.04
C TYR A 96 6.35 7.55 -5.79
N VAL A 97 7.11 7.20 -6.82
CA VAL A 97 8.26 6.29 -6.72
C VAL A 97 9.53 7.01 -7.15
N TYR A 98 10.62 6.77 -6.42
CA TYR A 98 11.92 7.26 -6.83
C TYR A 98 12.42 6.50 -8.06
N GLN A 99 12.74 7.24 -9.11
CA GLN A 99 13.38 6.73 -10.32
C GLN A 99 14.89 6.98 -10.22
N ALA A 100 15.67 5.92 -10.40
CA ALA A 100 17.11 5.99 -10.39
C ALA A 100 17.62 6.89 -11.53
N GLY A 101 18.46 7.87 -11.20
CA GLY A 101 19.18 8.67 -12.19
C GLY A 101 20.52 8.03 -12.56
N GLU A 102 21.24 8.66 -13.49
CA GLU A 102 22.59 8.23 -13.87
C GLU A 102 23.60 8.30 -12.72
N ASP A 103 23.43 9.25 -11.80
CA ASP A 103 24.26 9.38 -10.60
C ASP A 103 23.87 8.32 -9.55
N THR A 104 24.56 7.18 -9.63
CA THR A 104 24.36 6.03 -8.74
C THR A 104 24.56 6.33 -7.26
N THR A 105 25.30 7.39 -6.89
CA THR A 105 25.50 7.76 -5.47
C THR A 105 24.21 8.32 -4.83
N ARG A 106 23.28 8.81 -5.65
CA ARG A 106 21.98 9.37 -5.23
C ARG A 106 20.84 8.36 -5.25
N ASN A 107 21.06 7.17 -5.84
CA ASN A 107 20.04 6.14 -6.03
C ASN A 107 19.72 5.30 -4.77
N GLN A 108 20.16 5.73 -3.58
CA GLN A 108 19.82 5.04 -2.33
C GLN A 108 18.31 5.01 -2.03
N ALA A 109 17.53 5.82 -2.75
CA ALA A 109 16.08 5.83 -2.67
C ALA A 109 15.40 5.04 -3.80
N ALA A 110 16.14 4.39 -4.71
CA ALA A 110 15.56 3.64 -5.84
C ALA A 110 14.44 2.68 -5.41
N GLY A 111 13.28 2.82 -6.05
CA GLY A 111 12.08 2.03 -5.76
C GLY A 111 11.35 2.40 -4.46
N LYS A 112 11.88 3.33 -3.66
CA LYS A 112 11.19 3.81 -2.45
C LYS A 112 10.02 4.71 -2.83
N ARG A 113 8.94 4.60 -2.05
CA ARG A 113 7.69 5.30 -2.31
C ARG A 113 7.42 6.43 -1.32
N ILE A 114 6.75 7.46 -1.83
CA ILE A 114 5.99 8.43 -1.05
C ILE A 114 4.53 8.22 -1.39
N VAL A 115 3.69 8.01 -0.39
CA VAL A 115 2.25 7.82 -0.58
C VAL A 115 1.55 9.03 -0.01
N TYR A 116 0.90 9.80 -0.88
CA TYR A 116 0.03 10.89 -0.50
C TYR A 116 -1.43 10.45 -0.56
N ARG A 117 -2.20 10.77 0.47
CA ARG A 117 -3.63 10.48 0.54
C ARG A 117 -4.40 11.70 0.99
N VAL A 118 -5.58 11.87 0.41
CA VAL A 118 -6.52 12.92 0.77
C VAL A 118 -7.96 12.41 0.65
N GLY A 119 -8.80 12.76 1.61
CA GLY A 119 -10.20 12.35 1.62
C GLY A 119 -11.05 13.28 2.48
N THR A 120 -12.36 13.12 2.38
CA THR A 120 -13.34 13.85 3.20
C THR A 120 -13.72 13.09 4.47
N THR A 121 -13.23 11.86 4.62
CA THR A 121 -13.43 11.04 5.81
C THR A 121 -12.64 11.57 6.98
N LYS A 122 -13.21 11.36 8.18
CA LYS A 122 -12.55 11.68 9.44
C LYS A 122 -11.68 10.49 9.88
N GLY A 123 -10.58 10.78 10.56
CA GLY A 123 -9.69 9.76 11.12
C GLY A 123 -8.41 9.57 10.31
N ASP A 124 -7.66 8.50 10.62
CA ASP A 124 -6.38 8.22 9.97
C ASP A 124 -6.59 7.52 8.63
N ILE A 125 -6.26 8.20 7.54
CA ILE A 125 -6.33 7.67 6.17
C ILE A 125 -4.97 7.18 5.65
N SER A 126 -3.91 7.20 6.47
CA SER A 126 -2.54 6.92 6.02
C SER A 126 -2.33 5.50 5.49
N GLY A 127 -3.13 4.54 5.95
CA GLY A 127 -2.90 3.11 5.72
C GLY A 127 -1.62 2.57 6.39
N ASN A 128 -1.03 3.34 7.31
CA ASN A 128 0.15 2.95 8.05
C ASN A 128 -0.14 3.03 9.56
N HIS A 129 -0.38 1.87 10.16
CA HIS A 129 -0.70 1.74 11.58
C HIS A 129 0.50 1.29 12.40
N LYS A 130 1.73 1.61 11.95
CA LYS A 130 2.94 1.28 12.70
C LYS A 130 3.05 2.19 13.92
N ASP A 131 3.59 1.63 15.00
CA ASP A 131 3.99 2.40 16.17
C ASP A 131 5.31 3.12 15.90
N TYR A 132 5.31 4.42 16.11
CA TYR A 132 6.50 5.27 15.97
C TYR A 132 6.94 5.76 17.33
N ARG A 133 8.26 5.80 17.54
CA ARG A 133 8.86 6.26 18.81
C ARG A 133 8.44 7.70 19.16
N VAL A 134 8.28 8.54 18.14
CA VAL A 134 7.95 9.96 18.31
C VAL A 134 6.66 10.27 17.56
N THR A 135 5.71 10.87 18.27
CA THR A 135 4.57 11.59 17.70
C THR A 135 4.64 13.04 18.18
N ALA A 136 4.61 13.98 17.26
CA ALA A 136 4.73 15.40 17.57
C ALA A 136 3.76 16.21 16.71
N THR A 137 3.12 17.20 17.32
CA THR A 137 2.18 18.09 16.64
C THR A 137 2.76 19.49 16.57
N GLU A 138 2.80 20.06 15.37
CA GLU A 138 3.34 21.40 15.12
C GLU A 138 2.47 22.17 14.12
N LYS A 139 2.63 23.49 14.05
CA LYS A 139 1.96 24.31 13.03
C LYS A 139 2.84 24.46 11.80
N VAL A 140 2.26 24.27 10.62
CA VAL A 140 2.86 24.55 9.30
C VAL A 140 1.91 25.47 8.57
N ASN A 141 2.31 26.72 8.30
CA ASN A 141 1.44 27.76 7.74
C ASN A 141 0.08 27.86 8.45
N GLY A 142 0.09 27.84 9.79
CA GLY A 142 -1.13 27.87 10.61
C GLY A 142 -1.90 26.54 10.71
N THR A 143 -1.63 25.58 9.83
CA THR A 143 -2.26 24.25 9.85
C THR A 143 -1.61 23.37 10.91
N LYS A 144 -2.43 22.73 11.75
CA LYS A 144 -1.94 21.76 12.74
C LYS A 144 -1.60 20.45 12.03
N VAL A 145 -0.33 20.08 12.07
CA VAL A 145 0.21 18.86 11.45
C VAL A 145 0.72 17.93 12.54
N THR A 146 0.37 16.65 12.44
CA THR A 146 0.93 15.58 13.28
C THR A 146 2.00 14.84 12.49
N PHE A 147 3.21 14.75 13.04
CA PHE A 147 4.34 14.02 12.51
C PHE A 147 4.61 12.79 13.36
N LYS A 148 4.78 11.63 12.73
CA LYS A 148 5.17 10.37 13.37
C LYS A 148 6.47 9.84 12.77
N GLY A 149 7.39 9.40 13.62
CA GLY A 149 8.68 8.86 13.21
C GLY A 149 9.69 8.71 14.34
N GLY A 150 10.94 9.07 14.04
CA GLY A 150 12.00 9.25 15.04
C GLY A 150 12.13 10.72 15.46
N GLU A 151 13.17 11.04 16.24
CA GLU A 151 13.39 12.40 16.75
C GLU A 151 13.52 13.46 15.64
N LYS A 152 14.32 13.16 14.60
CA LYS A 152 14.60 14.09 13.49
C LYS A 152 13.99 13.65 12.15
N MET A 153 13.49 12.42 12.09
CA MET A 153 13.07 11.75 10.86
C MET A 153 11.57 11.46 10.89
N VAL A 154 10.87 11.88 9.85
CA VAL A 154 9.42 11.73 9.67
C VAL A 154 9.15 10.61 8.69
N TYR A 155 8.34 9.64 9.11
CA TYR A 155 7.80 8.59 8.25
C TYR A 155 6.38 8.88 7.83
N LEU A 156 5.60 9.53 8.70
CA LEU A 156 4.20 9.80 8.44
C LEU A 156 3.86 11.22 8.92
N ALA A 157 3.15 11.97 8.07
CA ALA A 157 2.54 13.24 8.43
C ALA A 157 1.03 13.17 8.16
N GLY A 158 0.23 13.76 9.04
CA GLY A 158 -1.21 13.87 8.87
C GLY A 158 -1.73 15.24 9.31
N TRP A 159 -2.67 15.81 8.56
CA TRP A 159 -3.28 17.11 8.86
C TRP A 159 -4.68 17.21 8.27
N THR A 160 -5.44 18.20 8.73
CA THR A 160 -6.74 18.54 8.17
C THR A 160 -6.71 19.98 7.70
N LYS A 161 -7.18 20.23 6.47
CA LYS A 161 -7.29 21.56 5.88
C LYS A 161 -8.54 21.61 5.00
N ASP A 162 -9.31 22.70 5.09
CA ASP A 162 -10.50 22.94 4.26
C ASP A 162 -11.51 21.76 4.23
N GLY A 163 -11.69 21.09 5.37
CA GLY A 163 -12.60 19.94 5.52
C GLY A 163 -12.06 18.62 4.94
N GLN A 164 -10.84 18.61 4.40
CA GLN A 164 -10.18 17.41 3.89
C GLN A 164 -9.12 16.92 4.89
N THR A 165 -9.08 15.60 5.11
CA THR A 165 -8.04 14.92 5.84
C THR A 165 -6.94 14.53 4.87
N HIS A 166 -5.69 14.78 5.23
CA HIS A 166 -4.52 14.49 4.44
C HIS A 166 -3.57 13.60 5.22
N ALA A 167 -2.89 12.69 4.51
CA ALA A 167 -1.81 11.89 5.05
C ALA A 167 -0.69 11.77 4.02
N MET A 168 0.55 11.74 4.49
CA MET A 168 1.73 11.54 3.66
C MET A 168 2.70 10.58 4.35
N TYR A 169 2.90 9.43 3.73
CA TYR A 169 3.83 8.40 4.16
C TYR A 169 5.10 8.44 3.32
N PHE A 170 6.25 8.38 3.98
CA PHE A 170 7.58 8.33 3.39
C PHE A 170 8.20 6.97 3.72
N GLU A 171 8.38 6.10 2.74
CA GLU A 171 9.03 4.80 2.97
C GLU A 171 10.50 4.97 3.38
N ARG A 172 11.20 5.90 2.72
CA ARG A 172 12.46 6.46 3.20
C ARG A 172 12.13 7.76 3.94
N PRO A 173 12.33 7.83 5.26
CA PRO A 173 11.91 9.00 6.03
C PRO A 173 12.67 10.25 5.61
N VAL A 174 12.04 11.40 5.80
CA VAL A 174 12.63 12.71 5.52
C VAL A 174 12.87 13.48 6.81
N THR A 175 13.66 14.54 6.76
CA THR A 175 13.83 15.43 7.92
C THR A 175 12.53 16.15 8.24
N ARG A 176 12.39 16.63 9.48
CA ARG A 176 11.24 17.45 9.90
C ARG A 176 11.03 18.67 8.98
N ASP A 177 12.11 19.38 8.65
CA ASP A 177 12.04 20.59 7.81
C ASP A 177 11.61 20.28 6.38
N MET A 178 12.10 19.17 5.81
CA MET A 178 11.66 18.71 4.49
C MET A 178 10.16 18.38 4.51
N ALA A 179 9.67 17.65 5.52
CA ALA A 179 8.24 17.35 5.63
C ALA A 179 7.40 18.62 5.75
N LYS A 180 7.84 19.61 6.54
CA LYS A 180 7.18 20.92 6.64
C LYS A 180 7.19 21.67 5.31
N ALA A 181 8.30 21.67 4.59
CA ALA A 181 8.42 22.32 3.28
C ALA A 181 7.45 21.72 2.25
N ILE A 182 7.33 20.39 2.20
CA ILE A 182 6.39 19.71 1.30
C ILE A 182 4.94 20.11 1.64
N ILE A 183 4.56 20.03 2.92
CA ILE A 183 3.19 20.34 3.38
C ILE A 183 2.85 21.83 3.19
N ALA A 184 3.80 22.72 3.43
CA ALA A 184 3.62 24.17 3.21
C ALA A 184 3.35 24.52 1.74
N ASN A 185 3.78 23.65 0.81
CA ASN A 185 3.65 23.82 -0.64
C ASN A 185 2.55 22.92 -1.24
N THR A 186 1.57 22.48 -0.46
CA THR A 186 0.38 21.83 -1.00
C THR A 186 -0.58 22.87 -1.58
N VAL A 187 -0.89 22.76 -2.86
CA VAL A 187 -1.70 23.74 -3.61
C VAL A 187 -2.79 23.02 -4.42
N ALA A 188 -3.87 23.74 -4.74
CA ALA A 188 -4.96 23.21 -5.54
C ALA A 188 -4.47 22.79 -6.95
N PRO A 189 -5.15 21.86 -7.64
CA PRO A 189 -4.66 21.23 -8.87
C PRO A 189 -4.35 22.22 -10.00
N THR A 190 -5.09 23.32 -10.10
CA THR A 190 -4.92 24.36 -11.13
C THR A 190 -3.58 25.09 -11.09
N ALA A 191 -2.80 24.94 -10.02
CA ALA A 191 -1.44 25.49 -9.89
C ALA A 191 -0.33 24.50 -10.30
N HIS A 192 -0.68 23.26 -10.68
CA HIS A 192 0.22 22.26 -11.24
C HIS A 192 0.06 22.27 -12.76
N THR A 193 0.66 23.25 -13.44
CA THR A 193 0.83 23.15 -14.89
C THR A 193 1.54 21.84 -15.18
N ALA A 194 0.87 20.96 -15.93
CA ALA A 194 1.43 19.72 -16.41
C ALA A 194 2.78 20.01 -17.07
N TYR A 195 3.81 19.24 -16.70
CA TYR A 195 4.99 19.13 -17.54
C TYR A 195 4.51 18.52 -18.86
N THR A 196 4.28 19.37 -19.86
CA THR A 196 4.22 18.96 -21.25
C THR A 196 5.59 18.38 -21.59
N LYS A 197 5.57 17.11 -21.98
CA LYS A 197 6.74 16.37 -22.45
C LYS A 197 7.30 17.01 -23.72
#